data_AF-A0A925T393-F1
#
_entry.id   AF-A0A925T393-F1
#
_cell.length_a   1.000
_cell.length_b   1.000
_cell.length_c   1.000
_cell.angle_alpha   90.00
_cell.angle_beta   90.00
_cell.angle_gamma   90.00
#
_symmetry.space_group_name_H-M   'P 1'
#
loop_
_entity.id
_entity.type
_entity.pdbx_description
1 polymer ?
#
loop_
_entity_poly.entity_id
_entity_poly.type
_entity_poly.pdbx_seq_one_letter_code
_entity_poly.pdbx_strand_id
1 'polypeptide(L)'
;MEKLTVKLKGFVMAMKLDPDNDLHIQIADTATPYRQAQIIVEIPPGGAYCDARTKMMELFRADGGMTLSRGRAYLFSVPPQVDATGYLFLDSHHGTSCTRSGGRGIRNGRQTSPVKGTWEIHPVIQLRDAN
;
A
#
# COMPACT_ATOMS: atom_id res chain seq x y z
N MET A 1 -3.56 7.89 22.92
CA MET A 1 -3.57 6.70 22.04
C MET A 1 -4.70 6.91 21.05
N GLU A 2 -4.38 7.10 19.77
CA GLU A 2 -5.40 7.20 18.72
C GLU A 2 -6.16 5.87 18.67
N LYS A 3 -7.49 5.95 18.76
CA LYS A 3 -8.37 4.77 18.86
C LYS A 3 -9.12 4.49 17.56
N LEU A 4 -9.05 5.39 16.58
CA LEU A 4 -9.81 5.29 15.35
C LEU A 4 -9.00 4.54 14.30
N THR A 5 -9.44 3.33 14.00
CA THR A 5 -8.98 2.57 12.84
C THR A 5 -9.99 2.66 11.72
N VAL A 6 -9.52 2.65 10.48
CA VAL A 6 -10.34 2.53 9.28
C VAL A 6 -10.18 1.16 8.66
N LYS A 7 -11.20 0.70 7.94
CA LYS A 7 -11.14 -0.48 7.08
C LYS A 7 -11.28 -0.05 5.62
N LEU A 8 -10.30 -0.38 4.80
CA LEU A 8 -10.26 -0.13 3.37
C LEU A 8 -10.43 -1.45 2.63
N LYS A 9 -11.39 -1.51 1.71
CA LYS A 9 -11.53 -2.59 0.73
C LYS A 9 -10.99 -2.11 -0.61
N GLY A 10 -10.18 -2.92 -1.29
CA GLY A 10 -9.64 -2.55 -2.60
C GLY A 10 -8.67 -3.58 -3.16
N PHE A 11 -8.07 -3.27 -4.31
CA PHE A 11 -7.16 -4.15 -5.04
C PHE A 11 -5.71 -3.73 -4.84
N VAL A 12 -4.82 -4.67 -4.49
CA VAL A 12 -3.40 -4.40 -4.35
C VAL A 12 -2.76 -4.27 -5.73
N MET A 13 -2.34 -3.06 -6.07
CA MET A 13 -1.83 -2.72 -7.40
C MET A 13 -0.32 -2.87 -7.50
N ALA A 14 0.38 -2.50 -6.44
CA ALA A 14 1.84 -2.50 -6.39
C ALA A 14 2.33 -2.57 -4.95
N MET A 15 3.57 -3.04 -4.79
CA MET A 15 4.29 -2.94 -3.52
C MET A 15 5.78 -2.69 -3.74
N LYS A 16 6.46 -2.16 -2.72
CA LYS A 16 7.91 -2.12 -2.61
C LYS A 16 8.30 -2.27 -1.14
N LEU A 17 9.56 -2.61 -0.88
CA LEU A 17 10.15 -2.51 0.44
C LEU A 17 10.87 -1.17 0.56
N ASP A 18 10.45 -0.31 1.48
CA ASP A 18 11.07 0.99 1.69
C ASP A 18 12.31 0.93 2.59
N PRO A 19 13.14 2.00 2.63
CA PRO A 19 14.40 1.99 3.39
C PRO A 19 14.25 1.77 4.90
N ASP A 20 13.11 2.17 5.47
CA ASP A 20 12.68 1.92 6.86
C ASP A 20 12.18 0.48 7.11
N ASN A 21 12.08 -0.34 6.04
CA ASN A 21 11.58 -1.71 6.01
C ASN A 21 10.06 -1.88 6.02
N ASP A 22 9.34 -0.80 5.74
CA ASP A 22 7.91 -0.86 5.56
C ASP A 22 7.58 -1.52 4.23
N LEU A 23 6.54 -2.38 4.25
CA LEU A 23 5.91 -2.80 3.00
C LEU A 23 5.04 -1.64 2.53
N HIS A 24 5.55 -0.87 1.59
CA HIS A 24 4.84 0.24 0.98
C HIS A 24 3.99 -0.26 -0.17
N ILE A 25 2.68 -0.19 0.01
CA ILE A 25 1.70 -0.85 -0.86
C ILE A 25 0.76 0.21 -1.41
N GLN A 26 0.32 0.04 -2.66
CA GLN A 26 -0.75 0.85 -3.21
C GLN A 26 -2.00 0.04 -3.46
N ILE A 27 -3.13 0.58 -3.01
CA ILE A 27 -4.46 -0.01 -3.16
C ILE A 27 -5.33 0.90 -4.02
N ALA A 28 -6.08 0.31 -4.94
CA ALA A 28 -7.07 0.98 -5.78
C ALA A 28 -8.47 0.42 -5.59
N ASP A 29 -9.49 1.15 -6.06
CA ASP A 29 -10.89 0.70 -5.99
C ASP A 29 -11.21 -0.44 -6.97
N THR A 30 -10.57 -0.46 -8.15
CA THR A 30 -10.75 -1.52 -9.15
C THR A 30 -9.42 -2.19 -9.52
N ALA A 31 -9.43 -3.42 -10.03
CA ALA A 31 -8.21 -4.14 -10.41
C ALA A 31 -7.48 -3.56 -11.64
N THR A 32 -8.16 -2.76 -12.47
CA THR A 32 -7.58 -2.17 -13.69
C THR A 32 -8.36 -0.92 -14.07
N PRO A 33 -7.71 0.14 -14.59
CA PRO A 33 -6.29 0.24 -14.94
C PRO A 33 -5.40 0.72 -13.78
N TYR A 34 -4.10 0.43 -13.82
CA TYR A 34 -3.12 0.95 -12.83
C TYR A 34 -3.15 2.48 -12.68
N ARG A 35 -3.60 3.22 -13.69
CA ARG A 35 -3.60 4.69 -13.67
C ARG A 35 -4.69 5.34 -12.80
N GLN A 36 -5.64 4.57 -12.30
CA GLN A 36 -6.73 5.08 -11.48
C GLN A 36 -6.21 5.64 -10.15
N ALA A 37 -7.05 6.36 -9.41
CA ALA A 37 -6.67 6.87 -8.09
C ALA A 37 -6.30 5.72 -7.14
N GLN A 38 -5.23 5.88 -6.38
CA GLN A 38 -4.75 4.91 -5.41
C GLN A 38 -4.46 5.58 -4.08
N ILE A 39 -4.47 4.78 -3.01
CA ILE A 39 -4.04 5.17 -1.67
C ILE A 39 -2.83 4.33 -1.26
N ILE A 40 -1.95 4.93 -0.47
CA ILE A 40 -0.81 4.22 0.12
C ILE A 40 -1.26 3.57 1.42
N VAL A 41 -0.86 2.31 1.60
CA VAL A 41 -0.94 1.63 2.88
C VAL A 41 0.43 1.05 3.22
N GLU A 42 0.81 1.12 4.48
CA GLU A 42 2.13 0.69 4.93
C GLU A 42 2.01 -0.32 6.08
N ILE A 43 2.75 -1.44 5.95
CA ILE A 43 2.85 -2.45 7.01
C ILE A 43 4.27 -2.38 7.59
N PRO A 44 4.45 -1.90 8.83
CA PRO A 44 5.78 -1.78 9.43
C PRO A 44 6.43 -3.13 9.73
N PRO A 45 7.74 -3.18 10.03
CA PRO A 45 8.37 -4.36 10.60
C PRO A 45 7.94 -4.58 12.06
N GLY A 46 8.09 -5.80 12.54
CA GLY A 46 7.90 -6.14 13.97
C GLY A 46 6.75 -7.11 14.22
N GLY A 47 6.80 -7.73 15.41
CA GLY A 47 5.90 -8.84 15.79
C GLY A 47 4.42 -8.48 15.73
N ALA A 48 4.06 -7.24 16.05
CA ALA A 48 2.67 -6.77 16.03
C ALA A 48 2.04 -6.75 14.62
N TYR A 49 2.84 -6.79 13.57
CA TYR A 49 2.39 -6.70 12.17
C TYR A 49 2.71 -7.97 11.36
N CYS A 50 3.24 -9.03 12.01
CA CYS A 50 3.68 -10.25 11.34
C CYS A 50 2.57 -10.90 10.50
N ASP A 51 1.33 -10.93 11.00
CA ASP A 51 0.21 -11.53 10.27
C ASP A 51 -0.10 -10.74 8.98
N ALA A 52 -0.19 -9.41 9.09
CA ALA A 52 -0.42 -8.55 7.94
C ALA A 52 0.72 -8.64 6.91
N ARG A 53 1.98 -8.65 7.37
CA ARG A 53 3.15 -8.83 6.49
C ARG A 53 3.15 -10.19 5.82
N THR A 54 2.87 -11.26 6.58
CA THR A 54 2.80 -12.63 6.06
C THR A 54 1.77 -12.70 4.96
N LYS A 55 0.56 -12.19 5.21
CA LYS A 55 -0.50 -12.16 4.21
C LYS A 55 -0.09 -11.39 2.95
N MET A 56 0.53 -10.22 3.10
CA MET A 56 1.00 -9.46 1.94
C MET A 56 2.06 -10.23 1.14
N MET A 57 2.99 -10.89 1.82
CA MET A 57 4.02 -11.70 1.17
C MET A 57 3.45 -12.97 0.52
N GLU A 58 2.37 -13.54 1.04
CA GLU A 58 1.63 -14.63 0.38
C GLU A 58 1.01 -14.14 -0.93
N LEU A 59 0.33 -12.99 -0.91
CA LEU A 59 -0.24 -12.38 -2.11
C LEU A 59 0.83 -12.09 -3.17
N PHE A 60 1.96 -11.52 -2.75
CA PHE A 60 3.13 -11.29 -3.62
C PHE A 60 3.62 -12.56 -4.30
N ARG A 61 3.78 -13.65 -3.54
CA ARG A 61 4.24 -14.93 -4.09
C ARG A 61 3.19 -15.58 -4.99
N ALA A 62 1.91 -15.47 -4.64
CA ALA A 62 0.80 -16.01 -5.42
C ALA A 62 0.69 -15.37 -6.82
N ASP A 63 1.05 -14.07 -6.94
CA ASP A 63 1.11 -13.37 -8.22
C ASP A 63 2.41 -13.67 -9.02
N GLY A 64 3.37 -14.40 -8.45
CA GLY A 64 4.63 -14.78 -9.10
C GLY A 64 5.88 -14.02 -8.61
N GLY A 65 5.75 -13.20 -7.56
CA GLY A 65 6.87 -12.51 -6.93
C GLY A 65 7.85 -13.48 -6.25
N MET A 66 9.13 -13.41 -6.65
CA MET A 66 10.18 -14.25 -6.06
C MET A 66 11.03 -13.53 -5.01
N THR A 67 11.54 -12.34 -5.36
CA THR A 67 12.44 -11.56 -4.49
C THR A 67 11.96 -10.11 -4.42
N LEU A 68 11.70 -9.63 -3.21
CA LEU A 68 11.40 -8.24 -2.95
C LEU A 68 12.67 -7.51 -2.51
N SER A 69 13.25 -6.72 -3.40
CA SER A 69 14.44 -5.90 -3.11
C SER A 69 14.04 -4.50 -2.64
N ARG A 70 14.82 -3.93 -1.71
CA ARG A 70 14.63 -2.54 -1.24
C ARG A 70 14.60 -1.57 -2.42
N GLY A 71 13.62 -0.66 -2.41
CA GLY A 71 13.42 0.37 -3.44
C GLY A 71 12.94 -0.15 -4.80
N ARG A 72 12.88 -1.47 -5.02
CA ARG A 72 12.37 -2.05 -6.26
C ARG A 72 10.87 -2.28 -6.14
N ALA A 73 10.11 -1.68 -7.04
CA ALA A 73 8.68 -1.89 -7.14
C ALA A 73 8.35 -3.25 -7.78
N TYR A 74 7.31 -3.87 -7.24
CA TYR A 74 6.60 -4.99 -7.81
C TYR A 74 5.18 -4.54 -8.19
N LEU A 75 4.71 -4.96 -9.36
CA LEU A 75 3.39 -4.64 -9.88
C LEU A 75 2.62 -5.94 -9.99
N PHE A 76 1.41 -5.95 -9.44
CA PHE A 76 0.60 -7.15 -9.48
C PHE A 76 0.03 -7.35 -10.88
N SER A 77 0.24 -8.54 -11.43
CA SER A 77 -0.30 -8.94 -12.74
C SER A 77 -1.80 -9.26 -12.64
N VAL A 78 -2.20 -9.86 -11.52
CA VAL A 78 -3.57 -10.13 -11.10
C VAL A 78 -3.77 -9.50 -9.73
N PRO A 79 -4.13 -8.20 -9.66
CA PRO A 79 -4.33 -7.50 -8.39
C PRO A 79 -5.32 -8.22 -7.46
N PRO A 80 -4.88 -8.71 -6.28
CA PRO A 80 -5.78 -9.36 -5.34
C PRO A 80 -6.63 -8.31 -4.62
N GLN A 81 -7.90 -8.64 -4.38
CA GLN A 81 -8.78 -7.81 -3.56
C GLN A 81 -8.56 -8.13 -2.07
N VAL A 82 -8.41 -7.09 -1.26
CA VAL A 82 -8.09 -7.19 0.16
C VAL A 82 -8.96 -6.25 1.00
N ASP A 83 -9.07 -6.62 2.28
CA ASP A 83 -9.50 -5.76 3.36
C ASP A 83 -8.28 -5.37 4.22
N ALA A 84 -7.91 -4.09 4.23
CA ALA A 84 -6.82 -3.55 5.03
C ALA A 84 -7.39 -2.71 6.19
N THR A 85 -6.96 -2.99 7.43
CA THR A 85 -7.35 -2.21 8.61
C THR A 85 -6.12 -1.58 9.25
N GLY A 86 -6.22 -0.29 9.56
CA GLY A 86 -5.12 0.46 10.16
C GLY A 86 -5.53 1.87 10.57
N TYR A 87 -4.54 2.69 10.90
CA TYR A 87 -4.74 4.08 11.29
C TYR A 87 -4.64 5.00 10.07
N LEU A 88 -5.67 5.80 9.84
CA LEU A 88 -5.66 6.82 8.80
C LEU A 88 -4.95 8.06 9.32
N PHE A 89 -3.95 8.53 8.59
CA PHE A 89 -3.30 9.80 8.89
C PHE A 89 -3.01 10.58 7.60
N LEU A 90 -2.79 11.89 7.77
CA LEU A 90 -2.38 12.78 6.70
C LEU A 90 -0.87 12.96 6.79
N ASP A 91 -0.14 12.47 5.79
CA ASP A 91 1.30 12.62 5.67
C ASP A 91 1.67 14.00 5.12
N SER A 92 1.47 15.03 5.96
CA SER A 92 1.74 16.42 5.60
C SER A 92 3.22 16.74 5.41
N HIS A 93 4.13 15.83 5.77
CA HIS A 93 5.56 16.02 5.53
C HIS A 93 5.89 15.96 4.03
N HIS A 94 5.12 15.16 3.29
CA HIS A 94 5.38 14.93 1.87
C HIS A 94 4.50 15.78 0.94
N GLY A 95 3.60 16.61 1.44
CA GLY A 95 2.83 17.52 0.60
C GLY A 95 2.19 18.68 1.32
N THR A 96 1.96 19.76 0.59
CA THR A 96 1.30 20.99 1.10
C THR A 96 -0.21 20.99 0.86
N SER A 97 -0.78 19.95 0.24
CA SER A 97 -2.23 19.83 0.04
C SER A 97 -2.74 18.40 0.13
N CYS A 98 -3.98 18.24 0.60
CA CYS A 98 -4.66 16.95 0.72
C CYS A 98 -5.07 16.34 -0.63
N THR A 99 -4.92 17.10 -1.72
CA THR A 99 -5.47 16.77 -3.06
C THR A 99 -4.41 16.47 -4.10
N ARG A 100 -3.19 16.99 -3.92
CA ARG A 100 -2.06 16.74 -4.82
C ARG A 100 -1.25 15.57 -4.29
N SER A 101 -0.72 14.76 -5.20
CA SER A 101 0.28 13.76 -4.84
C SER A 101 1.47 14.48 -4.22
N GLY A 102 1.83 14.10 -2.99
CA GLY A 102 3.06 14.54 -2.33
C GLY A 102 4.35 13.98 -2.96
N GLY A 103 4.31 13.57 -4.24
CA GLY A 103 5.38 12.83 -4.90
C GLY A 103 5.57 11.38 -4.41
N ARG A 104 4.71 10.93 -3.48
CA ARG A 104 4.71 9.57 -2.89
C ARG A 104 4.13 8.52 -3.84
N GLY A 105 4.46 7.26 -3.56
CA GLY A 105 4.00 6.10 -4.31
C GLY A 105 4.92 5.62 -5.44
N ILE A 106 4.55 4.47 -5.99
CA ILE A 106 5.14 3.71 -7.08
C ILE A 106 4.61 4.23 -8.43
N ARG A 107 5.53 4.75 -9.24
CA ARG A 107 5.20 5.36 -10.54
C ARG A 107 5.04 4.36 -11.67
N ASN A 108 5.65 3.17 -11.59
CA ASN A 108 5.66 2.19 -12.69
C ASN A 108 6.14 2.79 -14.03
N GLY A 109 7.36 3.35 -14.06
CA GLY A 109 7.95 3.95 -15.27
C GLY A 109 7.27 5.24 -15.75
N ARG A 110 6.30 5.78 -15.00
CA ARG A 110 5.58 7.01 -15.32
C ARG A 110 6.24 8.25 -14.73
N GLN A 111 5.87 9.40 -15.28
CA GLN A 111 6.29 10.70 -14.75
C GLN A 111 5.74 10.94 -13.32
N THR A 112 4.51 10.51 -13.05
CA THR A 112 3.84 10.69 -11.75
C THR A 112 3.18 9.41 -11.24
N SER A 113 3.10 9.31 -9.92
CA SER A 113 2.39 8.24 -9.21
C SER A 113 0.86 8.41 -9.36
N PRO A 114 0.09 7.30 -9.46
CA PRO A 114 -1.36 7.37 -9.46
C PRO A 114 -1.98 7.70 -8.08
N VAL A 115 -1.17 7.71 -7.01
CA VAL A 115 -1.59 8.10 -5.67
C VAL A 115 -2.13 9.53 -5.66
N LYS A 116 -3.29 9.73 -5.01
CA LYS A 116 -3.92 11.03 -4.87
C LYS A 116 -3.87 11.49 -3.42
N GLY A 117 -3.51 12.75 -3.21
CA GLY A 117 -3.32 13.33 -1.89
C GLY A 117 -2.10 12.78 -1.15
N THR A 118 -2.12 12.99 0.16
CA THR A 118 -1.10 12.53 1.12
C THR A 118 -1.74 11.72 2.25
N TRP A 119 -2.94 11.16 2.01
CA TRP A 119 -3.58 10.26 2.95
C TRP A 119 -2.96 8.88 2.85
N GLU A 120 -2.63 8.30 4.00
CA GLU A 120 -2.07 6.95 4.09
C GLU A 120 -2.75 6.18 5.22
N ILE A 121 -2.78 4.85 5.10
CA ILE A 121 -3.12 3.96 6.22
C ILE A 121 -1.81 3.37 6.74
N HIS A 122 -1.37 3.82 7.91
CA HIS A 122 -0.16 3.34 8.58
C HIS A 122 -0.34 3.50 10.11
N PRO A 123 -0.06 2.45 10.91
CA PRO A 123 0.27 1.11 10.46
C PRO A 123 -0.99 0.35 10.02
N VAL A 124 -0.86 -0.48 9.00
CA VAL A 124 -1.81 -1.57 8.77
C VAL A 124 -1.57 -2.65 9.82
N ILE A 125 -2.57 -2.87 10.66
CA ILE A 125 -2.56 -3.86 11.75
C ILE A 125 -3.22 -5.18 11.33
N GLN A 126 -3.97 -5.18 10.22
CA GLN A 126 -4.60 -6.37 9.69
C GLN A 126 -4.77 -6.27 8.17
N LEU A 127 -4.42 -7.34 7.47
CA LEU A 127 -4.63 -7.51 6.04
C LEU A 127 -5.24 -8.88 5.79
N ARG A 128 -6.32 -8.95 5.01
CA ARG A 128 -7.03 -10.20 4.69
C ARG A 128 -7.53 -10.17 3.26
N ASP A 129 -7.85 -11.33 2.69
CA ASP A 129 -8.60 -11.38 1.44
C ASP A 129 -9.97 -10.70 1.63
N ALA A 130 -10.43 -10.01 0.60
CA ALA A 130 -11.79 -9.49 0.57
C ALA A 130 -12.77 -10.65 0.31
N ASN A 131 -13.70 -10.88 1.25
CA ASN A 131 -14.89 -11.70 1.01
C ASN A 131 -15.97 -10.92 0.23
#